data_AF-A0A537WTU4-F1
#
_entry.id   AF-A0A537WTU4-F1
#
_cell.length_a   1.000
_cell.length_b   1.000
_cell.length_c   1.000
_cell.angle_alpha   90.00
_cell.angle_beta   90.00
_cell.angle_gamma   90.00
#
_symmetry.space_group_name_H-M   'P 1'
#
loop_
_entity.id
_entity.type
_entity.pdbx_description
1 polymer ?
#
loop_
_entity_poly.entity_id
_entity_poly.type
_entity_poly.pdbx_seq_one_letter_code
_entity_poly.pdbx_strand_id
1 'polypeptide(L)'
;MRRPRAESCVVVFVGVDVNDLTSEARRFLSKHQIPYVAVRSGDSITERFGLVGLPETFYVDRRGRIQNLTQGELSSSTLERELDRASRD
;
A
#
# COMPACT_ATOMS: atom_id res chain seq x y z
N MET A 1 -28.68 -25.04 7.17
CA MET A 1 -28.57 -23.83 6.33
C MET A 1 -27.27 -23.11 6.70
N ARG A 2 -26.19 -23.32 5.93
CA ARG A 2 -24.88 -22.69 6.18
C ARG A 2 -24.90 -21.31 5.51
N ARG A 3 -24.69 -20.22 6.26
CA ARG A 3 -24.47 -18.91 5.65
C ARG A 3 -23.17 -18.95 4.84
N PRO A 4 -23.10 -18.35 3.64
CA PRO A 4 -21.82 -18.19 2.96
C PRO A 4 -20.92 -17.37 3.89
N ARG A 5 -19.78 -17.95 4.27
CA ARG A 5 -18.70 -17.18 4.87
C ARG A 5 -18.23 -16.28 3.74
N ALA A 6 -18.37 -14.96 3.88
CA ALA A 6 -17.58 -14.06 3.07
C ALA A 6 -16.12 -14.52 3.27
N GLU A 7 -15.49 -15.04 2.22
CA GLU A 7 -14.05 -15.22 2.24
C GLU A 7 -13.50 -13.84 2.52
N SER A 8 -12.95 -13.64 3.72
CA SER A 8 -12.33 -12.38 4.09
C SER A 8 -11.26 -12.08 3.04
N CYS A 9 -11.51 -11.12 2.15
CA CYS A 9 -10.46 -10.47 1.37
C CYS A 9 -9.49 -9.89 2.41
N VAL A 10 -8.42 -10.62 2.72
CA VAL A 10 -7.35 -10.07 3.55
C VAL A 10 -6.63 -9.06 2.67
N VAL A 11 -6.99 -7.79 2.83
CA VAL A 11 -6.21 -6.69 2.28
C VAL A 11 -4.94 -6.55 3.13
N VAL A 12 -3.79 -6.49 2.48
CA VAL A 12 -2.50 -6.28 3.13
C VAL A 12 -1.99 -4.90 2.78
N PHE A 13 -1.60 -4.14 3.79
CA PHE A 13 -0.95 -2.84 3.62
C PHE A 13 0.56 -3.01 3.78
N VAL A 14 1.31 -2.47 2.82
CA VAL A 14 2.78 -2.46 2.84
C VAL A 14 3.25 -1.04 2.60
N GLY A 15 3.89 -0.43 3.60
CA GLY A 15 4.58 0.84 3.44
C GLY A 15 5.94 0.62 2.80
N VAL A 16 6.25 1.34 1.72
CA VAL A 16 7.55 1.25 1.03
C VAL A 16 8.30 2.55 1.24
N ASP A 17 9.36 2.50 2.04
CA ASP A 17 10.27 3.62 2.26
C ASP A 17 11.34 3.65 1.16
N VAL A 18 11.40 4.76 0.42
CA VAL A 18 12.20 4.87 -0.80
C VAL A 18 13.54 5.60 -0.59
N ASN A 19 13.66 6.44 0.45
CA ASN A 19 14.79 7.36 0.56
C ASN A 19 15.27 7.65 1.99
N ASP A 20 14.60 7.14 3.03
CA ASP A 20 14.97 7.52 4.38
C ASP A 20 16.22 6.77 4.89
N LEU A 21 16.95 7.46 5.78
CA LEU A 21 17.92 6.79 6.64
C LEU A 21 17.18 5.79 7.51
N THR A 22 17.67 4.54 7.55
CA THR A 22 16.99 3.44 8.26
C THR A 22 16.73 3.75 9.75
N SER A 23 17.60 4.51 10.42
CA SER A 23 17.39 4.93 11.81
C SER A 23 16.20 5.88 11.98
N GLU A 24 16.01 6.80 11.02
CA GLU A 24 14.93 7.78 11.03
C GLU A 24 13.58 7.12 10.74
N ALA A 25 13.53 6.24 9.72
CA ALA A 25 12.35 5.43 9.43
C ALA A 25 11.92 4.58 10.64
N ARG A 26 12.86 3.90 11.31
CA ARG A 26 12.57 3.12 12.52
C ARG A 26 12.02 3.97 13.67
N ARG A 27 12.55 5.19 13.84
CA ARG A 27 12.04 6.13 14.84
C ARG A 27 10.62 6.58 14.51
N PHE A 28 10.34 6.87 13.24
CA PHE A 28 9.00 7.22 12.77
C PHE A 28 7.99 6.09 13.05
N LEU A 29 8.32 4.86 12.65
CA LEU A 29 7.47 3.69 12.88
C LEU A 29 7.16 3.48 14.36
N SER A 30 8.17 3.61 15.22
CA SER A 30 8.02 3.46 16.67
C SER A 30 7.15 4.56 17.28
N LYS A 31 7.35 5.82 16.84
CA LYS A 31 6.61 6.98 17.34
C LYS A 31 5.13 6.94 16.95
N HIS A 32 4.83 6.53 15.73
CA HIS A 32 3.47 6.56 15.18
C HIS A 32 2.72 5.22 15.31
N GLN A 33 3.37 4.19 15.89
CA GLN A 33 2.77 2.87 16.14
C GLN A 33 2.09 2.29 14.90
N ILE A 34 2.78 2.36 13.76
CA ILE A 34 2.23 1.99 12.46
C ILE A 34 1.81 0.51 12.47
N PRO A 35 0.53 0.18 12.20
CA PRO A 35 -0.02 -1.16 12.40
C PRO A 35 0.17 -2.11 11.21
N TYR A 36 0.95 -1.70 10.21
CA TYR A 36 1.19 -2.46 8.99
C TYR A 36 2.68 -2.64 8.73
N VAL A 37 3.01 -3.61 7.86
CA VAL A 37 4.40 -3.91 7.50
C VAL A 37 4.99 -2.74 6.72
N ALA A 38 6.17 -2.29 7.13
CA ALA A 38 6.97 -1.34 6.38
C ALA A 38 8.26 -2.02 5.88
N VAL A 39 8.61 -1.78 4.62
CA VAL A 39 9.83 -2.28 3.97
C VAL A 39 10.63 -1.11 3.44
N ARG A 40 11.95 -1.27 3.40
CA ARG A 40 12.85 -0.33 2.73
C ARG A 40 13.07 -0.81 1.30
N SER A 41 12.92 0.07 0.31
CA SER A 41 13.19 -0.26 -1.08
C SER A 41 14.69 -0.28 -1.37
N GLY A 42 15.04 -0.92 -2.48
CA GLY A 42 16.33 -0.69 -3.14
C GLY A 42 16.28 0.52 -4.08
N ASP A 43 17.45 0.91 -4.57
CA ASP A 43 17.64 2.14 -5.36
C ASP A 43 16.86 2.15 -6.69
N SER A 44 16.49 0.98 -7.23
CA SER A 44 15.81 0.87 -8.52
C SER A 44 14.29 1.05 -8.46
N ILE A 45 13.68 1.24 -7.28
CA ILE A 45 12.21 1.27 -7.16
C ILE A 45 11.59 2.44 -7.94
N THR A 46 12.25 3.59 -7.91
CA THR A 46 11.79 4.83 -8.56
C THR A 46 11.64 4.63 -10.07
N GLU A 47 12.65 4.03 -10.71
CA GLU A 47 12.61 3.74 -12.14
C GLU A 47 11.60 2.63 -12.47
N ARG A 48 11.58 1.54 -11.69
CA ARG A 48 10.71 0.38 -11.96
C ARG A 48 9.22 0.69 -11.84
N PHE A 49 8.85 1.56 -10.91
CA PHE A 49 7.47 1.98 -10.70
C PHE A 49 7.14 3.32 -11.36
N GLY A 50 8.12 3.95 -12.02
CA GLY A 50 7.95 5.25 -12.68
C GLY A 50 7.50 6.34 -11.71
N LEU A 51 7.98 6.32 -10.46
CA LEU A 51 7.57 7.27 -9.43
C LEU A 51 7.93 8.70 -9.89
N VAL A 52 6.94 9.60 -9.86
CA VAL A 52 7.16 11.02 -10.21
C VAL A 52 7.08 11.92 -8.98
N GLY A 53 6.56 11.42 -7.86
CA GLY A 53 6.55 12.10 -6.58
C GLY A 53 6.20 11.14 -5.43
N LEU A 54 6.22 11.65 -4.20
CA LEU A 54 5.72 10.94 -3.03
C LEU A 54 4.72 11.85 -2.27
N PRO A 55 3.70 11.27 -1.62
CA PRO A 55 3.38 9.85 -1.58
C PRO A 55 2.69 9.36 -2.87
N GLU A 56 2.86 8.07 -3.16
CA GLU A 56 2.16 7.34 -4.23
C GLU A 56 1.67 5.99 -3.69
N THR A 57 0.42 5.63 -3.98
CA THR A 57 -0.23 4.39 -3.51
C THR A 57 -0.67 3.54 -4.70
N PHE A 58 -0.12 2.33 -4.80
CA PHE A 58 -0.49 1.34 -5.81
C PHE A 58 -1.49 0.33 -5.26
N TYR A 59 -2.51 0.01 -6.03
CA TYR A 59 -3.51 -1.01 -5.69
C TYR A 59 -3.24 -2.26 -6.52
N VAL A 60 -2.96 -3.38 -5.85
CA VAL A 60 -2.51 -4.62 -6.49
C VAL A 60 -3.54 -5.73 -6.26
N ASP A 61 -3.95 -6.40 -7.34
CA ASP A 61 -4.87 -7.54 -7.26
C ASP A 61 -4.20 -8.82 -6.73
N ARG A 62 -4.99 -9.88 -6.52
CA ARG A 62 -4.49 -11.18 -6.06
C ARG A 62 -3.54 -11.89 -7.04
N ARG A 63 -3.51 -11.45 -8.30
CA ARG A 63 -2.63 -11.97 -9.37
C ARG A 63 -1.35 -11.14 -9.51
N GLY A 64 -1.14 -10.12 -8.67
CA GLY A 64 0.03 -9.26 -8.68
C GLY A 64 -0.02 -8.16 -9.74
N ARG A 65 -1.21 -7.80 -10.24
CA ARG A 65 -1.39 -6.73 -11.24
C ARG A 65 -1.75 -5.43 -10.57
N ILE A 66 -1.13 -4.34 -11.01
CA ILE A 66 -1.48 -2.99 -10.57
C ILE A 66 -2.79 -2.59 -11.26
N GLN A 67 -3.83 -2.41 -10.47
CA GLN A 67 -5.16 -2.03 -10.93
C GLN A 67 -5.32 -0.51 -11.01
N ASN A 68 -4.66 0.22 -10.11
CA ASN A 68 -4.70 1.68 -10.09
C ASN A 68 -3.53 2.29 -9.30
N LEU A 69 -3.37 3.61 -9.41
CA LEU A 69 -2.42 4.46 -8.70
C LEU A 69 -3.13 5.69 -8.15
N THR A 70 -2.87 6.05 -6.90
CA THR A 70 -3.19 7.36 -6.33
C THR A 70 -1.90 8.12 -6.08
N GLN A 71 -1.80 9.33 -6.63
CA GLN A 71 -0.68 10.24 -6.38
C GLN A 71 -1.10 11.33 -5.40
N GLY A 72 -0.20 11.66 -4.47
CA GLY A 72 -0.48 12.60 -3.38
C GLY A 72 -1.20 11.94 -2.21
N GLU A 73 -1.63 12.78 -1.28
CA GLU A 73 -2.22 12.34 -0.01
C GLU A 73 -3.47 11.48 -0.22
N LEU A 74 -3.54 10.38 0.53
CA LEU A 74 -4.63 9.42 0.45
C LEU A 74 -5.72 9.73 1.47
N SER A 75 -6.93 10.04 0.99
CA SER A 75 -8.11 10.14 1.85
C SER A 75 -8.76 8.78 2.09
N SER A 76 -9.43 8.60 3.23
CA SER A 76 -10.19 7.36 3.52
C SER A 76 -11.21 7.03 2.43
N SER A 77 -11.91 8.04 1.91
CA SER A 77 -12.90 7.85 0.84
C SER A 77 -12.27 7.33 -0.45
N THR A 78 -11.05 7.79 -0.77
CA THR A 78 -10.32 7.33 -1.96
C THR A 78 -9.87 5.89 -1.75
N LEU A 79 -9.30 5.58 -0.58
CA LEU A 79 -8.87 4.23 -0.24
C LEU A 79 -10.02 3.23 -0.33
N GLU A 80 -11.17 3.52 0.28
CA GLU A 80 -12.35 2.65 0.26
C GLU A 80 -12.83 2.37 -1.17
N ARG A 81 -12.94 3.41 -2.00
CA ARG A 81 -13.35 3.26 -3.41
C ARG A 81 -12.39 2.40 -4.22
N GLU A 82 -11.09 2.55 -4.02
CA GLU A 82 -10.09 1.79 -4.78
C GLU A 82 -9.98 0.34 -4.31
N LEU A 83 -10.13 0.08 -3.00
CA LEU A 83 -10.22 -1.29 -2.48
C LEU A 83 -11.46 -2.02 -3.02
N ASP A 84 -12.61 -1.35 -3.07
CA ASP A 84 -13.84 -1.90 -3.64
C ASP A 84 -13.72 -2.25 -5.13
N ARG A 85 -12.86 -1.52 -5.87
CA ARG A 85 -12.56 -1.81 -7.27
C ARG A 85 -11.62 -3.00 -7.38
N ALA A 86 -10.53 -3.00 -6.62
CA ALA A 86 -9.52 -4.05 -6.64
C ALA A 86 -10.05 -5.42 -6.16
N SER A 87 -11.11 -5.45 -5.34
CA SER A 87 -11.70 -6.69 -4.84
C SER A 87 -12.68 -7.38 -5.79
N ARG A 88 -13.03 -6.76 -6.91
CA ARG A 88 -14.05 -7.27 -7.86
C ARG A 88 -13.48 -8.19 -8.95
N ASP A 89 -12.16 -8.34 -9.03
CA ASP A 89 -11.43 -9.23 -9.93
C ASP A 89 -10.97 -10.53 -9.24
#